data_AF-A0A380S847-F1
#
_entry.id   AF-A0A380S847-F1
#
_cell.length_a   1.000
_cell.length_b   1.000
_cell.length_c   1.000
_cell.angle_alpha   90.00
_cell.angle_beta   90.00
_cell.angle_gamma   90.00
#
_symmetry.space_group_name_H-M   'P 1'
#
loop_
_entity.id
_entity.type
_entity.pdbx_description
1 polymer ?
#
loop_
_entity_poly.entity_id
_entity_poly.type
_entity_poly.pdbx_seq_one_letter_code
_entity_poly.pdbx_strand_id
1 'polypeptide(L)'
;MAFVPHEKKPLLARFLDWLNEPDEWPAWVQFFLLPRPLGHNNFFTVRIVLLVAMAFFTLQAFAGGYESWIAQFLHNLNLPVHETGHIVFRIFGSEVITSLGGSLFQTIMPLVFCFALWIKPRDLFGASIALWWAFENLIDVAPYIEDALPMKLMLISGGTGAEAPYGFHDWNFILSETGLLLKCDTIASTVYTIGYVGMALCVLWGAWSLIYYFVFQRQNKGLLD
;
A
#
# COMPACT_ATOMS: atom_id res chain seq x y z
N MET A 1 53.16 -14.79 -25.73
CA MET A 1 52.03 -14.36 -24.86
C MET A 1 50.95 -15.43 -24.95
N ALA A 2 50.66 -16.14 -23.86
CA ALA A 2 49.56 -17.10 -23.84
C ALA A 2 48.24 -16.33 -23.80
N PHE A 3 47.33 -16.64 -24.72
CA PHE A 3 45.96 -16.12 -24.70
C PHE A 3 45.26 -16.74 -23.49
N VAL A 4 45.04 -15.95 -22.44
CA VAL A 4 44.19 -16.34 -21.32
C VAL A 4 42.78 -15.93 -21.71
N PRO A 5 41.85 -16.87 -21.95
CA PRO A 5 40.46 -16.51 -22.23
C PRO A 5 39.91 -15.81 -21.00
N HIS A 6 39.37 -14.59 -21.17
CA HIS A 6 38.55 -13.98 -20.13
C HIS A 6 37.29 -14.83 -19.96
N GLU A 7 37.28 -15.72 -18.96
CA GLU A 7 36.07 -16.40 -18.55
C GLU A 7 35.05 -15.34 -18.15
N LYS A 8 33.93 -15.29 -18.90
CA LYS A 8 32.84 -14.38 -18.59
C LYS A 8 32.27 -14.79 -17.23
N LYS A 9 32.26 -13.85 -16.28
CA LYS A 9 31.65 -14.07 -14.96
C LYS A 9 30.22 -14.66 -15.12
N PRO A 10 29.79 -15.55 -14.21
CA PRO A 10 28.42 -16.04 -14.17
C PRO A 10 27.41 -14.89 -14.13
N LEU A 11 26.22 -15.08 -14.70
CA LEU A 11 25.18 -14.04 -14.77
C LEU A 11 24.84 -13.46 -13.39
N LEU A 12 24.76 -14.32 -12.37
CA LEU A 12 24.51 -13.90 -10.98
C LEU A 12 25.63 -12.99 -10.45
N ALA A 13 26.90 -13.32 -10.70
CA ALA A 13 28.02 -12.52 -10.26
C ALA A 13 28.00 -11.13 -10.92
N ARG A 14 27.71 -11.08 -12.23
CA ARG A 14 27.56 -9.80 -12.95
C ARG A 14 26.41 -8.95 -12.43
N PHE A 15 25.30 -9.60 -12.05
CA PHE A 15 24.15 -8.91 -11.46
C PHE A 15 24.47 -8.35 -10.07
N LEU A 16 25.16 -9.12 -9.22
CA LEU A 16 25.60 -8.65 -7.91
C LEU A 16 26.63 -7.53 -8.00
N ASP A 17 27.57 -7.60 -8.95
CA ASP A 17 28.51 -6.51 -9.24
C ASP A 17 27.74 -5.24 -9.62
N TRP A 18 26.80 -5.34 -10.56
CA TRP A 18 25.95 -4.21 -10.95
C TRP A 18 25.13 -3.66 -9.78
N LEU A 19 24.61 -4.51 -8.89
CA LEU A 19 23.90 -4.05 -7.70
C LEU A 19 24.77 -3.26 -6.72
N ASN A 20 26.07 -3.54 -6.70
CA ASN A 20 27.07 -2.86 -5.86
C ASN A 20 27.52 -1.50 -6.44
N GLU A 21 27.14 -1.20 -7.69
CA GLU A 21 27.51 0.03 -8.42
C GLU A 21 26.25 0.86 -8.76
N PRO A 22 25.54 1.41 -7.74
CA PRO A 22 24.25 2.07 -7.94
C PRO A 22 24.31 3.35 -8.80
N ASP A 23 25.49 3.96 -8.94
CA ASP A 23 25.69 5.14 -9.79
C ASP A 23 25.53 4.81 -11.28
N GLU A 24 25.74 3.55 -11.67
CA GLU A 24 25.52 3.08 -13.05
C GLU A 24 24.06 2.73 -13.35
N TRP A 25 23.19 2.71 -12.33
CA TRP A 25 21.80 2.34 -12.54
C TRP A 25 21.05 3.42 -13.31
N PRO A 26 20.10 3.05 -14.18
CA PRO A 26 19.19 4.02 -14.78
C PRO A 26 18.44 4.81 -13.70
N ALA A 27 18.17 6.09 -13.96
CA ALA A 27 17.57 7.00 -12.97
C ALA A 27 16.24 6.48 -12.38
N TRP A 28 15.41 5.80 -13.19
CA TRP A 28 14.17 5.20 -12.71
C TRP A 28 14.45 4.02 -11.75
N VAL A 29 15.46 3.19 -12.02
CA VAL A 29 15.85 2.10 -11.11
C VAL A 29 16.33 2.69 -9.79
N GLN A 30 17.17 3.72 -9.82
CA GLN A 30 17.59 4.42 -8.59
C GLN A 30 16.38 4.99 -7.85
N PHE A 31 15.43 5.59 -8.57
CA PHE A 31 14.23 6.19 -8.01
C PHE A 31 13.32 5.17 -7.28
N PHE A 32 13.20 3.96 -7.81
CA PHE A 32 12.36 2.93 -7.20
C PHE A 32 13.10 2.02 -6.23
N LEU A 33 14.39 1.74 -6.45
CA LEU A 33 15.09 0.62 -5.79
C LEU A 33 16.34 1.02 -5.01
N LEU A 34 16.84 2.25 -5.10
CA LEU A 34 18.02 2.67 -4.32
C LEU A 34 17.59 3.34 -3.00
N PRO A 35 17.64 2.63 -1.85
CA PRO A 35 17.36 3.23 -0.56
C PRO A 35 18.50 4.14 -0.12
N ARG A 36 18.18 5.20 0.62
CA ARG A 36 19.24 5.97 1.28
C ARG A 36 19.88 5.18 2.42
N PRO A 37 21.19 5.36 2.67
CA PRO A 37 21.86 4.77 3.81
C PRO A 37 21.16 5.15 5.12
N LEU A 38 20.87 4.16 5.97
CA LEU A 38 20.37 4.43 7.31
C LEU A 38 21.47 5.11 8.12
N GLY A 39 21.21 6.33 8.60
CA GLY A 39 22.16 7.11 9.39
C GLY A 39 22.66 6.36 10.64
N HIS A 40 21.75 5.72 11.40
CA HIS A 40 22.05 5.00 12.65
C HIS A 40 21.53 3.55 12.65
N ASN A 41 22.35 2.61 13.15
CA ASN A 41 22.03 1.17 13.20
C ASN A 41 20.79 0.83 14.06
N ASN A 42 20.44 1.68 15.02
CA ASN A 42 19.37 1.40 16.00
C ASN A 42 17.96 1.28 15.36
N PHE A 43 17.75 1.82 14.17
CA PHE A 43 16.46 1.74 13.48
C PHE A 43 16.31 0.51 12.58
N PHE A 44 17.40 -0.22 12.28
CA PHE A 44 17.34 -1.38 11.40
C PHE A 44 16.48 -2.51 12.00
N THR A 45 16.68 -2.82 13.29
CA THR A 45 15.87 -3.83 14.00
C THR A 45 14.40 -3.46 14.03
N VAL A 46 14.07 -2.18 14.28
CA VAL A 46 12.69 -1.68 14.24
C VAL A 46 12.07 -1.88 12.86
N ARG A 47 12.81 -1.58 11.78
CA ARG A 47 12.33 -1.80 10.41
C ARG A 47 12.12 -3.29 10.10
N ILE A 48 12.93 -4.20 10.62
CA ILE A 48 12.68 -5.64 10.51
C ILE A 48 11.37 -6.02 11.20
N VAL A 49 11.16 -5.55 12.44
CA VAL A 49 9.91 -5.81 13.18
C VAL A 49 8.70 -5.29 12.40
N LEU A 50 8.78 -4.08 11.84
CA LEU A 50 7.73 -3.50 11.02
C LEU A 50 7.50 -4.29 9.72
N LEU A 51 8.55 -4.78 9.07
CA LEU A 51 8.42 -5.64 7.88
C LEU A 51 7.70 -6.94 8.21
N VAL A 52 8.09 -7.59 9.32
CA VAL A 52 7.45 -8.82 9.79
C VAL A 52 5.99 -8.56 10.14
N ALA A 53 5.67 -7.44 10.80
CA ALA A 53 4.30 -7.04 11.10
C ALA A 53 3.49 -6.82 9.80
N MET A 54 4.06 -6.10 8.83
CA MET A 54 3.42 -5.85 7.53
C MET A 54 3.16 -7.17 6.77
N ALA A 55 4.13 -8.09 6.75
CA ALA A 55 3.96 -9.41 6.15
C ALA A 55 2.90 -10.24 6.89
N PHE A 56 2.92 -10.25 8.22
CA PHE A 56 1.94 -10.94 9.05
C PHE A 56 0.53 -10.40 8.81
N PHE A 57 0.33 -9.08 8.83
CA PHE A 57 -0.97 -8.46 8.56
C PHE A 57 -1.46 -8.76 7.16
N THR A 58 -0.57 -8.73 6.17
CA THR A 58 -0.89 -9.15 4.80
C THR A 58 -1.40 -10.58 4.77
N LEU A 59 -0.67 -11.53 5.36
CA LEU A 59 -1.08 -12.95 5.39
C LEU A 59 -2.42 -13.15 6.12
N GLN A 60 -2.66 -12.41 7.20
CA GLN A 60 -3.92 -12.47 7.94
C GLN A 60 -5.09 -11.94 7.12
N ALA A 61 -4.89 -10.84 6.38
CA ALA A 61 -5.89 -10.33 5.44
C ALA A 61 -6.18 -11.35 4.33
N PHE A 62 -5.17 -12.01 3.77
CA PHE A 62 -5.37 -13.08 2.78
C PHE A 62 -6.11 -14.30 3.35
N ALA A 63 -5.81 -14.69 4.59
CA ALA A 63 -6.35 -15.90 5.18
C ALA A 63 -7.77 -15.72 5.73
N GLY A 64 -8.07 -14.57 6.33
CA GLY A 64 -9.33 -14.30 7.01
C GLY A 64 -10.22 -13.25 6.35
N GLY A 65 -9.72 -12.55 5.32
CA GLY A 65 -10.47 -11.48 4.66
C GLY A 65 -10.86 -10.33 5.60
N TYR A 66 -11.97 -9.67 5.25
CA TYR A 66 -12.55 -8.55 5.99
C TYR A 66 -12.96 -8.90 7.43
N GLU A 67 -13.41 -10.14 7.66
CA GLU A 67 -13.85 -10.61 8.99
C GLU A 67 -12.67 -10.92 9.94
N SER A 68 -11.43 -10.90 9.44
CA SER A 68 -10.27 -11.08 10.30
C SER A 68 -10.17 -9.95 11.34
N TRP A 69 -9.78 -10.30 12.57
CA TRP A 69 -9.64 -9.30 13.65
C TRP A 69 -8.71 -8.14 13.27
N ILE A 70 -7.72 -8.41 12.40
CA ILE A 70 -6.79 -7.37 11.95
C ILE A 70 -7.43 -6.43 10.94
N ALA A 71 -8.20 -6.95 9.98
CA ALA A 71 -8.94 -6.12 9.04
C ALA A 71 -9.95 -5.24 9.78
N GLN A 72 -10.67 -5.81 10.76
CA GLN A 72 -11.59 -5.04 11.62
C GLN A 72 -10.87 -3.98 12.47
N PHE A 73 -9.68 -4.29 12.97
CA PHE A 73 -8.86 -3.30 13.70
C PHE A 73 -8.45 -2.14 12.78
N LEU A 74 -7.98 -2.44 11.57
CA LEU A 74 -7.57 -1.42 10.59
C LEU A 74 -8.77 -0.63 10.06
N HIS A 75 -9.91 -1.28 9.82
CA HIS A 75 -11.18 -0.63 9.48
C HIS A 75 -11.53 0.47 10.49
N ASN A 76 -11.46 0.16 11.79
CA ASN A 76 -11.71 1.15 12.84
C ASN A 76 -10.70 2.32 12.87
N LEU A 77 -9.48 2.10 12.38
CA LEU A 77 -8.48 3.18 12.21
C LEU A 77 -8.75 4.01 10.95
N ASN A 78 -9.21 3.38 9.87
CA ASN A 78 -9.51 4.02 8.59
C ASN A 78 -10.82 4.81 8.63
N LEU A 79 -11.81 4.36 9.41
CA LEU A 79 -13.15 4.92 9.44
C LEU A 79 -13.21 6.43 9.76
N PRO A 80 -12.47 6.98 10.76
CA PRO A 80 -12.45 8.43 10.96
C PRO A 80 -11.88 9.21 9.75
N VAL A 81 -10.96 8.60 9.02
CA VAL A 81 -10.42 9.17 7.77
C VAL A 81 -11.50 9.12 6.69
N HIS A 82 -12.21 8.00 6.53
CA HIS A 82 -13.38 7.89 5.63
C HIS A 82 -14.40 9.00 5.89
N GLU A 83 -14.86 9.16 7.13
CA GLU A 83 -15.85 10.17 7.46
C GLU A 83 -15.37 11.60 7.18
N THR A 84 -14.08 11.85 7.44
CA THR A 84 -13.45 13.13 7.10
C THR A 84 -13.43 13.37 5.59
N GLY A 85 -13.29 12.31 4.79
CA GLY A 85 -13.31 12.36 3.34
C GLY A 85 -14.60 12.97 2.79
N HIS A 86 -15.75 12.59 3.32
CA HIS A 86 -17.03 13.21 2.92
C HIS A 86 -17.02 14.73 3.12
N ILE A 87 -16.49 15.20 4.26
CA ILE A 87 -16.39 16.64 4.56
C ILE A 87 -15.46 17.33 3.56
N VAL A 88 -14.29 16.74 3.30
CA VAL A 88 -13.28 17.30 2.39
C VAL A 88 -13.82 17.39 0.96
N PHE A 89 -14.48 16.34 0.47
CA PHE A 89 -14.96 16.28 -0.90
C PHE A 89 -16.30 17.00 -1.12
N ARG A 90 -17.02 17.34 -0.05
CA ARG A 90 -18.23 18.17 -0.12
C ARG A 90 -17.99 19.53 -0.80
N ILE A 91 -16.76 20.06 -0.71
CA ILE A 91 -16.40 21.36 -1.33
C ILE A 91 -16.61 21.38 -2.85
N PHE A 92 -16.64 20.21 -3.51
CA PHE A 92 -16.86 20.10 -4.95
C PHE A 92 -18.35 20.19 -5.33
N GLY A 93 -19.27 20.21 -4.37
CA GLY A 93 -20.70 20.45 -4.57
C GLY A 93 -21.46 19.33 -5.29
N SER A 94 -20.82 18.20 -5.59
CA SER A 94 -21.46 17.01 -6.16
C SER A 94 -21.69 15.97 -5.07
N GLU A 95 -22.91 15.47 -4.96
CA GLU A 95 -23.26 14.43 -3.99
C GLU A 95 -22.52 13.12 -4.28
N VAL A 96 -22.39 12.73 -5.56
CA VAL A 96 -21.62 11.54 -5.95
C VAL A 96 -20.15 11.68 -5.54
N ILE A 97 -19.54 12.85 -5.76
CA ILE A 97 -18.15 13.11 -5.33
C ILE A 97 -18.04 13.14 -3.81
N THR A 98 -19.03 13.68 -3.11
CA THR A 98 -19.08 13.72 -1.64
C THR A 98 -19.13 12.32 -1.06
N SER A 99 -20.01 11.46 -1.57
CA SER A 99 -20.12 10.05 -1.15
C SER A 99 -18.87 9.24 -1.51
N LEU A 100 -18.31 9.44 -2.70
CA LEU A 100 -17.04 8.82 -3.09
C LEU A 100 -15.85 9.32 -2.24
N GLY A 101 -16.00 10.51 -1.65
CA GLY A 101 -14.99 11.19 -0.85
C GLY A 101 -14.47 10.38 0.32
N GLY A 102 -15.31 9.57 0.98
CA GLY A 102 -14.86 8.75 2.09
C GLY A 102 -13.82 7.72 1.68
N SER A 103 -14.20 6.84 0.74
CA SER A 103 -13.30 5.79 0.21
C SER A 103 -12.06 6.37 -0.48
N LEU A 104 -12.21 7.50 -1.18
CA LEU A 104 -11.07 8.18 -1.81
C LEU A 104 -10.10 8.74 -0.77
N PHE A 105 -10.59 9.44 0.24
CA PHE A 105 -9.72 10.12 1.20
C PHE A 105 -8.96 9.13 2.08
N GLN A 106 -9.60 8.03 2.50
CA GLN A 106 -8.90 6.98 3.25
C GLN A 106 -7.79 6.31 2.42
N THR A 107 -7.90 6.28 1.09
CA THR A 107 -6.84 5.79 0.19
C THR A 107 -5.78 6.87 -0.10
N ILE A 108 -6.19 8.13 -0.31
CA ILE A 108 -5.29 9.25 -0.66
C ILE A 108 -4.38 9.61 0.51
N MET A 109 -4.88 9.61 1.74
CA MET A 109 -4.10 10.02 2.91
C MET A 109 -2.80 9.19 3.09
N PRO A 110 -2.85 7.84 3.07
CA PRO A 110 -1.65 7.00 3.04
C PRO A 110 -0.73 7.30 1.85
N LEU A 111 -1.27 7.59 0.67
CA LEU A 111 -0.47 7.95 -0.51
C LEU A 111 0.28 9.27 -0.32
N VAL A 112 -0.31 10.26 0.35
CA VAL A 112 0.39 11.51 0.71
C VAL A 112 1.62 11.21 1.58
N PHE A 113 1.48 10.34 2.59
CA PHE A 113 2.62 9.90 3.40
C PHE A 113 3.66 9.13 2.58
N CYS A 114 3.23 8.25 1.69
CA CYS A 114 4.11 7.51 0.78
C CYS A 114 4.97 8.48 -0.03
N PHE A 115 4.36 9.45 -0.71
CA PHE A 115 5.09 10.42 -1.52
C PHE A 115 5.98 11.34 -0.68
N ALA A 116 5.52 11.76 0.50
CA ALA A 116 6.30 12.58 1.42
C ALA A 116 7.60 11.88 1.87
N LEU A 117 7.53 10.57 2.12
CA LEU A 117 8.69 9.75 2.51
C LEU A 117 9.57 9.34 1.32
N TRP A 118 8.97 9.15 0.15
CA TRP A 118 9.67 8.63 -1.03
C TRP A 118 10.41 9.70 -1.83
N ILE A 119 9.78 10.84 -2.12
CA ILE A 119 10.28 11.78 -3.14
C ILE A 119 11.58 12.45 -2.68
N LYS A 120 11.54 13.20 -1.57
CA LYS A 120 12.68 13.99 -1.08
C LYS A 120 13.54 13.24 -0.06
N PRO A 121 12.97 12.55 0.94
CA PRO A 121 13.78 11.79 1.91
C PRO A 121 14.36 10.52 1.33
N ARG A 122 13.76 9.97 0.27
CA ARG A 122 14.17 8.70 -0.36
C ARG A 122 14.12 7.52 0.64
N ASP A 123 13.19 7.57 1.59
CA ASP A 123 12.95 6.48 2.54
C ASP A 123 12.00 5.46 1.92
N LEU A 124 12.56 4.54 1.13
CA LEU A 124 11.79 3.52 0.42
C LEU A 124 11.03 2.59 1.36
N PHE A 125 11.63 2.25 2.51
CA PHE A 125 10.98 1.40 3.49
C PHE A 125 9.77 2.11 4.12
N GLY A 126 9.93 3.34 4.60
CA GLY A 126 8.82 4.13 5.15
C GLY A 126 7.72 4.34 4.11
N ALA A 127 8.10 4.65 2.86
CA ALA A 127 7.15 4.78 1.76
C ALA A 127 6.40 3.47 1.48
N SER A 128 7.06 2.31 1.55
CA SER A 128 6.42 1.01 1.37
C SER A 128 5.33 0.72 2.41
N ILE A 129 5.52 1.15 3.67
CA ILE A 129 4.50 1.00 4.73
C ILE A 129 3.29 1.88 4.42
N ALA A 130 3.53 3.14 4.04
CA ALA A 130 2.45 4.06 3.71
C ALA A 130 1.67 3.62 2.46
N LEU A 131 2.38 3.10 1.45
CA LEU A 131 1.74 2.53 0.25
C LEU A 131 0.99 1.23 0.56
N TRP A 132 1.54 0.39 1.43
CA TRP A 132 0.85 -0.80 1.93
C TRP A 132 -0.47 -0.45 2.60
N TRP A 133 -0.49 0.61 3.42
CA TRP A 133 -1.71 1.10 4.06
C TRP A 133 -2.73 1.63 3.02
N ALA A 134 -2.28 2.26 1.93
CA ALA A 134 -3.17 2.64 0.83
C ALA A 134 -3.84 1.43 0.17
N PHE A 135 -3.10 0.34 -0.05
CA PHE A 135 -3.64 -0.89 -0.63
C PHE A 135 -4.52 -1.67 0.34
N GLU A 136 -4.21 -1.63 1.63
CA GLU A 136 -5.07 -2.17 2.68
C GLU A 136 -6.43 -1.46 2.70
N ASN A 137 -6.46 -0.14 2.54
CA ASN A 137 -7.70 0.62 2.41
C ASN A 137 -8.55 0.18 1.22
N LEU A 138 -7.97 -0.36 0.14
CA LEU A 138 -8.76 -0.93 -0.96
C LEU A 138 -9.45 -2.23 -0.54
N ILE A 139 -8.78 -3.07 0.24
CA ILE A 139 -9.38 -4.29 0.80
C ILE A 139 -10.50 -3.94 1.77
N ASP A 140 -10.31 -2.90 2.58
CA ASP A 140 -11.31 -2.38 3.52
C ASP A 140 -12.57 -1.85 2.80
N VAL A 141 -12.41 -1.16 1.67
CA VAL A 141 -13.53 -0.62 0.87
C VAL A 141 -14.24 -1.69 0.05
N ALA A 142 -13.54 -2.71 -0.43
CA ALA A 142 -14.10 -3.70 -1.34
C ALA A 142 -15.39 -4.40 -0.85
N PRO A 143 -15.51 -4.86 0.42
CA PRO A 143 -16.77 -5.43 0.92
C PRO A 143 -17.89 -4.38 1.00
N TYR A 144 -17.57 -3.11 1.23
CA TYR A 144 -18.56 -2.03 1.17
C TYR A 144 -19.06 -1.77 -0.26
N ILE A 145 -18.19 -1.95 -1.27
CA ILE A 145 -18.60 -1.95 -2.69
C ILE A 145 -19.50 -3.16 -2.98
N GLU A 146 -19.10 -4.35 -2.53
CA GLU A 146 -19.84 -5.60 -2.74
C GLU A 146 -21.23 -5.53 -2.10
N ASP A 147 -21.33 -4.89 -0.94
CA ASP A 147 -22.60 -4.70 -0.22
C ASP A 147 -23.51 -3.64 -0.84
N ALA A 148 -23.09 -2.94 -1.90
CA ALA A 148 -23.88 -1.87 -2.51
C ALA A 148 -25.29 -2.30 -2.95
N LEU A 149 -25.47 -3.54 -3.42
CA LEU A 149 -26.79 -4.07 -3.79
C LEU A 149 -27.55 -4.69 -2.60
N PRO A 150 -26.96 -5.60 -1.80
CA PRO A 150 -27.67 -6.21 -0.68
C PRO A 150 -27.88 -5.28 0.52
N MET A 151 -27.01 -4.29 0.74
CA MET A 151 -27.04 -3.26 1.79
C MET A 151 -27.26 -3.81 3.21
N LYS A 152 -26.50 -4.83 3.57
CA LYS A 152 -26.62 -5.59 4.83
C LYS A 152 -25.55 -5.23 5.85
N LEU A 153 -24.46 -4.57 5.45
CA LEU A 153 -23.41 -4.17 6.37
C LEU A 153 -23.94 -3.15 7.37
N MET A 154 -23.47 -3.28 8.62
CA MET A 154 -23.75 -2.32 9.68
C MET A 154 -22.99 -1.04 9.39
N LEU A 155 -23.71 0.07 9.25
CA LEU A 155 -23.13 1.39 9.04
C LEU A 155 -22.73 2.01 10.40
N ILE A 156 -21.85 3.02 10.35
CA ILE A 156 -21.43 3.78 11.55
C ILE A 156 -22.61 4.44 12.28
N SER A 157 -23.73 4.66 11.59
CA SER A 157 -24.97 5.20 12.13
C SER A 157 -25.74 4.21 13.04
N GLY A 158 -25.35 2.92 13.08
CA GLY A 158 -25.96 1.90 13.93
C GLY A 158 -27.14 1.14 13.32
N GLY A 159 -27.34 1.23 11.99
CA GLY A 159 -28.28 0.42 11.21
C GLY A 159 -27.67 -0.03 9.90
N THR A 160 -28.41 -0.77 9.08
CA THR A 160 -27.94 -1.21 7.74
C THR A 160 -28.29 -0.21 6.65
N GLY A 161 -27.63 -0.31 5.49
CA GLY A 161 -27.97 0.51 4.33
C GLY A 161 -29.42 0.33 3.86
N ALA A 162 -29.99 -0.87 4.01
CA ALA A 162 -31.38 -1.15 3.67
C ALA A 162 -32.41 -0.47 4.59
N GLU A 163 -32.00 -0.10 5.81
CA GLU A 163 -32.84 0.58 6.80
C GLU A 163 -32.71 2.12 6.73
N ALA A 164 -31.64 2.60 6.09
CA ALA A 164 -31.33 4.00 5.98
C ALA A 164 -32.02 4.67 4.77
N PRO A 165 -32.22 6.00 4.79
CA PRO A 165 -32.68 6.73 3.61
C PRO A 165 -31.73 6.55 2.41
N TYR A 166 -32.26 6.69 1.19
CA TYR A 166 -31.43 6.69 -0.02
C TYR A 166 -30.30 7.72 0.08
N GLY A 167 -29.09 7.32 -0.32
CA GLY A 167 -27.89 8.15 -0.23
C GLY A 167 -27.02 7.92 1.00
N PHE A 168 -27.49 7.17 2.02
CA PHE A 168 -26.70 6.90 3.23
C PHE A 168 -25.67 5.77 3.06
N HIS A 169 -25.96 4.78 2.22
CA HIS A 169 -24.98 3.78 1.84
C HIS A 169 -24.23 4.28 0.60
N ASP A 170 -22.96 4.65 0.78
CA ASP A 170 -22.19 5.37 -0.22
C ASP A 170 -22.13 4.63 -1.55
N TRP A 171 -21.69 3.37 -1.52
CA TRP A 171 -21.50 2.61 -2.75
C TRP A 171 -22.81 2.19 -3.42
N ASN A 172 -23.91 2.03 -2.67
CA ASN A 172 -25.23 1.90 -3.27
C ASN A 172 -25.56 3.16 -4.07
N PHE A 173 -25.40 4.33 -3.46
CA PHE A 173 -25.69 5.62 -4.10
C PHE A 173 -24.80 5.86 -5.31
N ILE A 174 -23.48 5.77 -5.16
CA ILE A 174 -22.50 5.96 -6.25
C ILE A 174 -22.81 5.04 -7.43
N LEU A 175 -23.00 3.74 -7.19
CA LEU A 175 -23.22 2.80 -8.28
C LEU A 175 -24.62 2.92 -8.89
N SER A 176 -25.62 3.35 -8.12
CA SER A 176 -26.95 3.69 -8.64
C SER A 176 -26.89 4.89 -9.57
N GLU A 177 -26.31 6.00 -9.12
CA GLU A 177 -26.22 7.25 -9.90
C GLU A 177 -25.32 7.12 -11.13
N THR A 178 -24.36 6.20 -11.12
CA THR A 178 -23.48 5.93 -12.27
C THR A 178 -23.98 4.81 -13.19
N GLY A 179 -25.10 4.16 -12.87
CA GLY A 179 -25.65 3.05 -13.66
C GLY A 179 -24.80 1.78 -13.62
N LEU A 180 -23.99 1.60 -12.57
CA LEU A 180 -23.05 0.48 -12.39
C LEU A 180 -23.46 -0.47 -11.25
N LEU A 181 -24.63 -0.28 -10.63
CA LEU A 181 -25.07 -1.05 -9.46
C LEU A 181 -24.99 -2.57 -9.67
N LEU A 182 -25.41 -3.08 -10.83
CA LEU A 182 -25.36 -4.51 -11.14
C LEU A 182 -23.94 -5.06 -11.39
N LYS A 183 -22.92 -4.21 -11.31
CA LYS A 183 -21.50 -4.59 -11.43
C LYS A 183 -20.76 -4.52 -10.10
N CYS A 184 -21.45 -4.30 -8.98
CA CYS A 184 -20.85 -4.18 -7.64
C CYS A 184 -19.85 -5.29 -7.34
N ASP A 185 -20.21 -6.55 -7.56
CA ASP A 185 -19.35 -7.71 -7.28
C ASP A 185 -18.07 -7.72 -8.15
N THR A 186 -18.20 -7.35 -9.43
CA THR A 186 -17.04 -7.28 -10.34
C THR A 186 -16.08 -6.16 -9.93
N ILE A 187 -16.64 -5.01 -9.54
CA ILE A 187 -15.85 -3.87 -9.08
C ILE A 187 -15.16 -4.22 -7.76
N ALA A 188 -15.89 -4.76 -6.79
CA ALA A 188 -15.36 -5.21 -5.51
C ALA A 188 -14.22 -6.23 -5.69
N SER A 189 -14.42 -7.26 -6.52
CA SER A 189 -13.40 -8.28 -6.82
C SER A 189 -12.13 -7.67 -7.44
N THR A 190 -12.29 -6.68 -8.31
CA THR A 190 -11.16 -5.94 -8.91
C THR A 190 -10.41 -5.15 -7.84
N VAL A 191 -11.13 -4.43 -6.98
CA VAL A 191 -10.56 -3.63 -5.89
C VAL A 191 -9.84 -4.52 -4.87
N TYR A 192 -10.44 -5.66 -4.48
CA TYR A 192 -9.78 -6.68 -3.66
C TYR A 192 -8.47 -7.15 -4.30
N THR A 193 -8.51 -7.51 -5.58
CA THR A 193 -7.34 -8.03 -6.29
C THR A 193 -6.20 -7.02 -6.30
N ILE A 194 -6.51 -5.74 -6.57
CA ILE A 194 -5.52 -4.66 -6.56
C ILE A 194 -4.96 -4.47 -5.15
N GLY A 195 -5.81 -4.45 -4.12
CA GLY A 195 -5.39 -4.33 -2.72
C GLY A 195 -4.46 -5.45 -2.29
N TYR A 196 -4.86 -6.71 -2.49
CA TYR A 196 -4.06 -7.89 -2.12
C TYR A 196 -2.71 -7.95 -2.83
N VAL A 197 -2.70 -7.76 -4.16
CA VAL A 197 -1.44 -7.75 -4.94
C VAL A 197 -0.57 -6.57 -4.52
N GLY A 198 -1.15 -5.39 -4.33
CA GLY A 198 -0.44 -4.19 -3.92
C GLY A 198 0.22 -4.32 -2.54
N MET A 199 -0.48 -4.88 -1.56
CA MET A 199 0.09 -5.15 -0.23
C MET A 199 1.29 -6.11 -0.33
N ALA A 200 1.16 -7.19 -1.09
CA ALA A 200 2.25 -8.15 -1.29
C ALA A 200 3.47 -7.49 -1.95
N LEU A 201 3.26 -6.66 -2.98
CA LEU A 201 4.34 -5.89 -3.62
C LEU A 201 5.01 -4.91 -2.66
N CYS A 202 4.26 -4.27 -1.76
CA CYS A 202 4.83 -3.38 -0.75
C CYS A 202 5.70 -4.13 0.26
N VAL A 203 5.30 -5.35 0.66
CA VAL A 203 6.15 -6.23 1.49
C VAL A 203 7.46 -6.55 0.79
N LEU A 204 7.41 -6.92 -0.49
CA LEU A 204 8.62 -7.19 -1.29
C LEU A 204 9.49 -5.94 -1.44
N TRP A 205 8.90 -4.76 -1.63
CA TRP A 205 9.62 -3.51 -1.78
C TRP A 205 10.30 -3.07 -0.48
N GLY A 206 9.61 -3.18 0.66
CA GLY A 206 10.19 -2.95 1.99
C GLY A 206 11.31 -3.94 2.31
N ALA A 207 11.12 -5.22 1.99
CA ALA A 207 12.14 -6.26 2.15
C ALA A 207 13.39 -5.95 1.31
N TRP A 208 13.20 -5.59 0.04
CA TRP A 208 14.28 -5.15 -0.85
C TRP A 208 15.09 -4.00 -0.23
N SER A 209 14.42 -2.96 0.27
CA SER A 209 15.09 -1.82 0.90
C SER A 209 15.99 -2.24 2.07
N LEU A 210 15.58 -3.21 2.88
CA LEU A 210 16.37 -3.69 4.02
C LEU A 210 17.50 -4.63 3.60
N ILE A 211 17.25 -5.52 2.65
CA ILE A 211 18.26 -6.44 2.09
C ILE A 211 19.37 -5.62 1.44
N TYR A 212 19.02 -4.65 0.59
CA TYR A 212 19.99 -3.80 -0.08
C TYR A 212 20.87 -3.03 0.92
N TYR A 213 20.24 -2.44 1.94
CA TYR A 213 20.98 -1.77 3.02
C TYR A 213 21.96 -2.73 3.72
N PHE A 214 21.51 -3.93 4.08
CA PHE A 214 22.31 -4.89 4.84
C PHE A 214 23.49 -5.45 4.04
N VAL A 215 23.28 -5.74 2.75
CA VAL A 215 24.28 -6.37 1.88
C VAL A 215 25.29 -5.35 1.38
N PHE A 216 24.83 -4.23 0.81
CA PHE A 216 25.69 -3.32 0.04
C PHE A 216 26.08 -2.05 0.82
N GLN A 217 25.19 -1.53 1.68
CA GLN A 217 25.46 -0.24 2.36
C GLN A 217 26.11 -0.39 3.73
N ARG A 218 25.79 -1.45 4.48
CA ARG A 218 26.39 -1.70 5.79
C ARG A 218 27.89 -2.01 5.70
N GLN A 219 28.32 -2.72 4.65
CA GLN A 219 29.72 -3.11 4.48
C GLN A 219 30.63 -1.92 4.16
N ASN A 220 30.13 -0.93 3.40
CA ASN A 220 30.89 0.26 3.03
C ASN A 220 31.08 1.29 4.16
N LYS A 221 30.27 1.22 5.23
CA LYS A 221 30.46 2.10 6.42
C LYS A 221 31.70 1.75 7.23
N GLY A 222 32.16 0.50 7.23
CA GLY A 222 33.36 0.09 7.95
C GLY A 222 34.69 0.57 7.34
N LEU A 223 34.65 1.31 6.22
CA LEU A 223 35.81 1.87 5.53
C LEU A 223 35.91 3.40 5.67
N LEU A 224 34.93 4.04 6.32
CA LEU A 224 34.86 5.49 6.49
C LEU A 224 34.88 5.94 7.97
N ASP A 225 34.97 4.98 8.89
CA ASP A 225 35.26 5.18 10.33
C ASP A 225 36.72 4.79 10.62
#